data_AF-A0A1V6CAY3-F1
#
_entry.id   AF-A0A1V6CAY3-F1
#
_cell.length_a   1.000
_cell.length_b   1.000
_cell.length_c   1.000
_cell.angle_alpha   90.00
_cell.angle_beta   90.00
_cell.angle_gamma   90.00
#
_symmetry.space_group_name_H-M   'P 1'
#
loop_
_entity.id
_entity.type
_entity.pdbx_description
1 polymer ?
#
loop_
_entity_poly.entity_id
_entity_poly.type
_entity_poly.pdbx_seq_one_letter_code
_entity_poly.pdbx_strand_id
1 'polypeptide(L)'
;MEVTGKVHLLAIGIQKEIDRRLSVKNQVEEIHKQGGLAIAAHPFRRGNVYTDDELFETGLDAVECKNIPSNKKKEFYTRLKEHNIPCVYNSDAHITMQLNLIWNSCDGEIASLVDLKKALKAGRCGKR
;
A
#
# COMPACT_ATOMS: atom_id res chain seq x y z
N MET A 1 6.29 6.42 -7.14
CA MET A 1 7.67 6.09 -6.72
C MET A 1 7.61 4.96 -5.72
N GLU A 2 8.56 4.03 -5.74
CA GLU A 2 8.80 3.11 -4.63
C GLU A 2 9.95 3.65 -3.77
N VAL A 3 9.70 3.90 -2.49
CA VAL A 3 10.69 4.30 -1.50
C VAL A 3 11.30 3.03 -0.91
N THR A 4 12.47 2.66 -1.41
CA THR A 4 13.20 1.47 -0.99
C THR A 4 14.16 1.79 0.16
N GLY A 5 13.67 1.65 1.40
CA GLY A 5 14.44 1.83 2.64
C GLY A 5 14.55 0.52 3.43
N LYS A 6 14.35 0.57 4.76
CA LYS A 6 14.19 -0.62 5.62
C LYS A 6 13.00 -1.48 5.18
N VAL A 7 11.94 -0.80 4.72
CA VAL A 7 10.75 -1.39 4.11
C VAL A 7 10.53 -0.71 2.77
N HIS A 8 9.62 -1.25 1.96
CA HIS A 8 9.28 -0.69 0.65
C HIS A 8 7.91 -0.04 0.69
N LEU A 9 7.84 1.26 0.39
CA LEU A 9 6.62 2.06 0.45
C LEU A 9 6.31 2.62 -0.94
N LEU A 10 5.10 2.43 -1.46
CA LEU A 10 4.66 3.10 -2.68
C LEU A 10 4.15 4.50 -2.33
N ALA A 11 4.79 5.51 -2.93
CA ALA A 11 4.38 6.91 -2.88
C ALA A 11 3.74 7.28 -4.23
N ILE A 12 2.41 7.41 -4.23
CA ILE A 12 1.61 7.66 -5.44
C ILE A 12 1.21 9.14 -5.50
N GLY A 13 1.34 9.76 -6.68
CA GLY A 13 0.98 11.17 -6.94
C GLY A 13 1.84 12.21 -6.23
N ILE A 14 3.08 11.86 -5.88
CA ILE A 14 4.06 12.79 -5.36
C ILE A 14 4.81 13.50 -6.50
N GLN A 15 5.37 14.67 -6.20
CA GLN A 15 6.17 15.48 -7.13
C GLN A 15 7.64 15.56 -6.71
N LYS A 16 7.93 15.37 -5.42
CA LYS A 16 9.28 15.38 -4.84
C LYS A 16 9.58 14.02 -4.23
N GLU A 17 10.81 13.56 -4.42
CA GLU A 17 11.30 12.32 -3.83
C GLU A 17 11.18 12.31 -2.31
N ILE A 18 10.95 11.12 -1.75
CA ILE A 18 10.89 10.89 -0.31
C ILE A 18 12.23 10.32 0.15
N ASP A 19 12.80 10.89 1.21
CA ASP A 19 14.06 10.39 1.77
C ASP A 19 13.85 9.01 2.42
N ARG A 20 14.50 7.99 1.84
CA ARG A 20 14.44 6.59 2.28
C ARG A 20 14.97 6.35 3.69
N ARG A 21 15.71 7.30 4.27
CA ARG A 21 16.29 7.21 5.62
C ARG A 21 15.32 7.63 6.72
N LEU A 22 14.23 8.30 6.36
CA LEU A 22 13.17 8.66 7.30
C LEU A 22 12.49 7.40 7.86
N SER A 23 11.87 7.55 9.04
CA SER A 23 10.96 6.53 9.57
C SER A 23 9.76 6.36 8.64
N VAL A 24 9.12 5.19 8.66
CA VAL A 24 7.92 4.92 7.84
C VAL A 24 6.84 5.97 8.09
N LYS A 25 6.60 6.34 9.36
CA LYS A 25 5.66 7.41 9.72
C LYS A 25 5.99 8.74 9.03
N ASN A 26 7.24 9.18 9.10
CA ASN A 26 7.65 10.45 8.48
C ASN A 26 7.59 10.37 6.95
N GLN A 27 7.87 9.21 6.35
CA GLN A 27 7.68 8.99 4.91
C GLN A 27 6.20 9.14 4.51
N VAL A 28 5.28 8.53 5.28
CA VAL A 28 3.83 8.65 5.06
C VAL A 28 3.40 10.12 5.18
N GLU A 29 3.86 10.83 6.21
CA GLU A 29 3.55 12.25 6.41
C GLU A 29 4.04 13.13 5.24
N GLU A 30 5.26 12.91 4.74
CA GLU A 30 5.79 13.65 3.58
C GLU A 30 5.03 13.35 2.28
N ILE A 31 4.56 12.11 2.10
CA ILE A 31 3.70 11.75 0.96
C ILE A 31 2.36 12.49 1.06
N HIS A 32 1.74 12.50 2.23
CA HIS A 32 0.46 13.19 2.46
C HIS A 32 0.58 14.72 2.33
N LYS A 33 1.70 15.33 2.75
CA LYS A 33 1.96 16.76 2.53
C LYS A 33 1.96 17.15 1.04
N GLN A 34 2.26 16.20 0.16
CA GLN A 34 2.21 16.39 -1.30
C GLN A 34 0.84 16.04 -1.91
N GLY A 35 -0.14 15.64 -1.11
CA GLY A 35 -1.44 15.15 -1.58
C GLY A 35 -1.40 13.73 -2.16
N GLY A 36 -0.31 12.99 -1.94
CA GLY A 36 -0.13 11.64 -2.43
C GLY A 36 -0.79 10.58 -1.54
N LEU A 37 -0.69 9.32 -1.99
CA LEU A 37 -1.10 8.14 -1.23
C LEU A 37 0.11 7.29 -0.85
N ALA A 38 0.11 6.80 0.39
CA ALA A 38 1.14 5.93 0.93
C ALA A 38 0.60 4.49 1.08
N ILE A 39 1.22 3.55 0.37
CA ILE A 39 0.80 2.14 0.34
C ILE A 39 1.97 1.26 0.74
N ALA A 40 1.78 0.40 1.74
CA ALA A 40 2.82 -0.56 2.12
C ALA A 40 3.00 -1.60 1.01
N ALA A 41 4.17 -1.61 0.38
CA ALA A 41 4.50 -2.56 -0.66
C ALA A 41 4.92 -3.89 -0.04
N HIS A 42 4.37 -4.99 -0.58
CA HIS A 42 4.72 -6.39 -0.31
C HIS A 42 5.23 -6.64 1.12
N PRO A 43 4.42 -6.37 2.18
CA PRO A 43 4.88 -6.32 3.58
C PRO A 43 5.40 -7.66 4.13
N PHE A 44 5.13 -8.76 3.41
CA PHE A 44 5.60 -10.12 3.74
C PHE A 44 6.80 -10.57 2.89
N ARG A 45 7.38 -9.68 2.07
CA ARG A 45 8.59 -9.99 1.30
C ARG A 45 9.77 -10.18 2.25
N ARG A 46 10.50 -11.29 2.05
CA ARG A 46 11.70 -11.59 2.84
C ARG A 46 12.71 -10.44 2.73
N GLY A 47 13.15 -9.90 3.87
CA GLY A 47 14.12 -8.82 3.96
C GLY A 47 13.51 -7.42 4.22
N ASN A 48 12.20 -7.25 3.98
CA ASN A 48 11.50 -5.96 4.15
C ASN A 48 10.33 -6.14 5.11
N VAL A 49 10.63 -6.44 6.37
CA VAL A 49 9.60 -6.79 7.36
C VAL A 49 9.14 -5.52 8.06
N TYR A 50 7.91 -5.12 7.77
CA TYR A 50 7.20 -4.13 8.56
C TYR A 50 6.93 -4.65 9.97
N THR A 51 7.06 -3.79 10.99
CA THR A 51 6.46 -4.04 12.29
C THR A 51 4.95 -3.77 12.26
N ASP A 52 4.23 -4.26 13.26
CA ASP A 52 2.79 -3.96 13.40
C ASP A 52 2.55 -2.46 13.53
N ASP A 53 3.35 -1.75 14.34
CA ASP A 53 3.27 -0.30 14.46
C ASP A 53 3.49 0.40 13.11
N GLU A 54 4.46 -0.07 12.31
CA GLU A 54 4.73 0.49 10.98
C GLU A 54 3.55 0.29 10.01
N LEU A 55 2.79 -0.81 10.14
CA LEU A 55 1.63 -1.11 9.29
C LEU A 55 0.34 -0.42 9.74
N PHE A 56 0.13 -0.30 11.04
CA PHE A 56 -1.19 0.02 11.58
C PHE A 56 -1.26 1.40 12.25
N GLU A 57 -0.14 1.99 12.64
CA GLU A 57 -0.08 3.25 13.40
C GLU A 57 0.57 4.42 12.62
N THR A 58 0.99 4.20 11.38
CA THR A 58 1.69 5.21 10.56
C THR A 58 0.78 6.05 9.67
N GLY A 59 -0.50 5.68 9.56
CA GLY A 59 -1.47 6.39 8.70
C GLY A 59 -1.49 5.93 7.24
N LEU A 60 -1.00 4.71 6.94
CA LEU A 60 -1.05 4.14 5.60
C LEU A 60 -2.46 4.17 4.99
N ASP A 61 -2.52 4.49 3.69
CA ASP A 61 -3.78 4.55 2.96
C ASP A 61 -4.30 3.18 2.58
N ALA A 62 -3.39 2.26 2.26
CA ALA A 62 -3.65 0.87 1.91
C ALA A 62 -2.41 -0.01 2.11
N VAL A 63 -2.58 -1.33 2.00
CA VAL A 63 -1.49 -2.31 2.10
C VAL A 63 -1.60 -3.35 0.99
N GLU A 64 -0.48 -3.76 0.42
CA GLU A 64 -0.48 -4.89 -0.52
C GLU A 64 -0.78 -6.21 0.18
N CYS A 65 -1.85 -6.88 -0.25
CA CYS A 65 -2.31 -8.13 0.36
C CYS A 65 -1.95 -9.37 -0.48
N LYS A 66 -0.72 -9.39 -1.02
CA LYS A 66 -0.16 -10.49 -1.80
C LYS A 66 0.77 -11.34 -0.93
N ASN A 67 0.80 -12.65 -1.18
CA ASN A 67 1.74 -13.60 -0.54
C ASN A 67 1.73 -13.58 1.00
N ILE A 68 0.58 -13.27 1.62
CA ILE A 68 0.41 -13.33 3.08
C ILE A 68 0.57 -14.80 3.53
N PRO A 69 1.46 -15.12 4.49
CA PRO A 69 1.60 -16.46 5.02
C PRO A 69 0.27 -17.02 5.56
N SER A 70 -0.03 -18.29 5.27
CA SER A 70 -1.32 -18.91 5.64
C SER A 70 -1.62 -18.84 7.14
N ASN A 71 -0.59 -19.01 7.98
CA ASN A 71 -0.69 -18.93 9.44
C ASN A 71 -0.92 -17.51 9.97
N LYS A 72 -0.58 -16.45 9.23
CA LYS A 72 -0.80 -15.04 9.61
C LYS A 72 -2.05 -14.42 8.98
N LYS A 73 -2.61 -15.07 7.96
CA LYS A 73 -3.65 -14.51 7.10
C LYS A 73 -4.87 -14.01 7.87
N LYS A 74 -5.45 -14.84 8.75
CA LYS A 74 -6.65 -14.49 9.51
C LYS A 74 -6.44 -13.26 10.39
N GLU A 75 -5.37 -13.27 11.19
CA GLU A 75 -5.01 -12.18 12.09
C GLU A 75 -4.75 -10.89 11.32
N PHE A 76 -3.99 -10.97 10.22
CA PHE A 76 -3.68 -9.79 9.41
C PHE A 76 -4.93 -9.13 8.83
N TYR A 77 -5.87 -9.90 8.28
CA TYR A 77 -7.14 -9.34 7.78
C TYR A 77 -8.01 -8.77 8.91
N THR A 78 -8.00 -9.36 10.11
CA THR A 78 -8.68 -8.79 11.28
C THR A 78 -8.11 -7.41 11.63
N ARG A 79 -6.79 -7.29 11.73
CA ARG A 79 -6.11 -6.02 12.02
C ARG A 79 -6.39 -4.97 10.93
N LEU A 80 -6.30 -5.33 9.65
CA LEU A 80 -6.64 -4.42 8.55
C LEU A 80 -8.06 -3.87 8.69
N LYS A 81 -9.02 -4.70 9.08
CA LYS A 81 -10.41 -4.27 9.31
C LYS A 81 -10.53 -3.35 10.52
N GLU A 82 -9.87 -3.67 11.63
CA GLU A 82 -9.87 -2.85 12.86
C GLU A 82 -9.30 -1.45 12.62
N HIS A 83 -8.24 -1.35 11.82
CA HIS A 83 -7.60 -0.07 11.48
C HIS A 83 -8.18 0.60 10.22
N ASN A 84 -9.23 0.02 9.62
CA ASN A 84 -9.83 0.51 8.36
C ASN A 84 -8.80 0.71 7.24
N ILE A 85 -7.86 -0.22 7.10
CA ILE A 85 -6.81 -0.20 6.07
C ILE A 85 -7.18 -1.21 4.96
N PRO A 86 -7.50 -0.74 3.75
CA PRO A 86 -7.91 -1.59 2.65
C PRO A 86 -6.72 -2.33 2.03
N CYS A 87 -7.02 -3.49 1.47
CA CYS A 87 -6.07 -4.24 0.66
C CYS A 87 -5.98 -3.67 -0.76
N VAL A 88 -4.77 -3.66 -1.30
CA VAL A 88 -4.51 -3.48 -2.73
C VAL A 88 -3.67 -4.62 -3.27
N TYR A 89 -3.65 -4.74 -4.60
CA TYR A 89 -3.00 -5.82 -5.31
C TYR A 89 -2.28 -5.29 -6.55
N ASN A 90 -0.95 -5.31 -6.54
CA ASN A 90 -0.13 -4.89 -7.67
C ASN A 90 0.83 -6.01 -8.12
N SER A 91 1.24 -5.95 -9.38
CA SER A 91 2.09 -6.96 -9.98
C SER A 91 3.55 -6.89 -9.53
N ASP A 92 4.02 -5.70 -9.13
CA ASP A 92 5.44 -5.40 -8.92
C ASP A 92 6.26 -5.73 -10.18
N ALA A 93 5.76 -5.27 -11.34
CA ALA A 93 6.30 -5.64 -12.64
C ALA A 93 7.65 -4.98 -12.92
N HIS A 94 8.67 -5.81 -13.15
CA HIS A 94 10.02 -5.47 -13.59
C HIS A 94 10.28 -5.87 -15.05
N ILE A 95 9.43 -6.74 -15.62
CA ILE A 95 9.45 -7.16 -17.02
C ILE A 95 8.03 -7.19 -17.61
N THR A 96 7.91 -7.10 -18.95
CA THR A 96 6.62 -7.04 -19.66
C THR A 96 5.69 -8.22 -19.33
N MET A 97 6.24 -9.42 -19.15
CA MET A 97 5.44 -10.62 -18.80
C MET A 97 4.78 -10.54 -17.42
N GLN A 98 5.20 -9.59 -16.57
CA GLN A 98 4.61 -9.37 -15.26
C GLN A 98 3.45 -8.35 -15.28
N LEU A 99 3.22 -7.67 -16.42
CA LEU A 99 2.04 -6.85 -16.61
C LEU A 99 0.78 -7.72 -16.57
N ASN A 100 -0.31 -7.18 -16.01
CA ASN A 100 -1.61 -7.84 -15.91
C ASN A 100 -1.63 -9.18 -15.15
N LEU A 101 -0.61 -9.51 -14.37
CA LEU A 101 -0.65 -10.71 -13.51
C LEU A 101 -1.62 -10.56 -12.34
N ILE A 102 -1.81 -9.33 -11.85
CA ILE A 102 -2.72 -8.98 -10.76
C ILE A 102 -2.93 -7.46 -10.78
N TRP A 103 -4.15 -7.02 -10.53
CA TRP A 103 -4.48 -5.59 -10.44
C TRP A 103 -5.68 -5.33 -9.53
N ASN A 104 -5.90 -4.05 -9.23
CA ASN A 104 -7.09 -3.58 -8.53
C ASN A 104 -8.15 -3.21 -9.56
N SER A 105 -9.34 -3.79 -9.44
CA SER A 105 -10.53 -3.37 -10.19
C SER A 105 -11.44 -2.60 -9.24
N CYS A 106 -11.72 -1.34 -9.55
CA CYS A 106 -12.58 -0.48 -8.74
C CYS A 106 -13.89 -0.17 -9.46
N ASP A 107 -15.01 -0.24 -8.75
CA ASP A 107 -16.33 0.11 -9.28
C ASP A 107 -16.51 1.63 -9.32
N GLY A 108 -17.05 2.15 -10.43
CA GLY A 108 -17.28 3.57 -10.65
C GLY A 108 -16.07 4.31 -11.21
N GLU A 109 -16.25 5.60 -11.50
CA GLU A 109 -15.19 6.44 -12.06
C GLU A 109 -14.16 6.82 -10.99
N ILE A 110 -12.89 6.73 -11.34
CA ILE A 110 -11.75 7.16 -10.51
C ILE A 110 -10.98 8.23 -11.29
N ALA A 111 -11.32 9.50 -11.04
CA ALA A 111 -10.72 10.64 -11.73
C ALA A 111 -9.55 11.29 -10.96
N SER A 112 -9.38 10.95 -9.68
CA SER A 112 -8.35 11.51 -8.82
C SER A 112 -7.86 10.53 -7.76
N LEU A 113 -6.73 10.87 -7.10
CA LEU A 113 -6.26 10.11 -5.93
C LEU A 113 -7.23 10.16 -4.74
N VAL A 114 -7.98 11.26 -4.62
CA VAL A 114 -9.03 11.39 -3.60
C VAL A 114 -10.14 10.38 -3.87
N ASP A 115 -10.55 10.21 -5.13
CA ASP A 115 -11.56 9.23 -5.53
C ASP A 115 -11.06 7.80 -5.34
N LEU A 116 -9.80 7.54 -5.69
CA LEU A 116 -9.16 6.25 -5.46
C LEU A 116 -9.14 5.89 -3.97
N LYS A 117 -8.69 6.81 -3.11
CA LYS A 117 -8.68 6.62 -1.65
C LYS A 117 -10.08 6.34 -1.11
N LYS A 118 -11.08 7.12 -1.55
CA LYS A 118 -12.48 6.89 -1.18
C LYS A 118 -12.99 5.52 -1.64
N ALA A 119 -12.65 5.10 -2.86
CA ALA A 119 -13.06 3.80 -3.40
C ALA A 119 -12.46 2.63 -2.62
N LEU A 120 -11.17 2.71 -2.31
CA LEU A 120 -10.46 1.73 -1.49
C LEU A 120 -11.08 1.61 -0.10
N LYS A 121 -11.27 2.75 0.60
CA LYS A 121 -11.88 2.77 1.94
C LYS A 121 -13.35 2.31 1.94
N ALA A 122 -14.08 2.53 0.85
CA ALA A 122 -15.45 2.07 0.70
C ALA A 122 -15.56 0.58 0.30
N GLY A 123 -14.44 -0.12 0.11
CA GLY A 123 -14.45 -1.52 -0.34
C GLY A 123 -14.93 -1.70 -1.78
N ARG A 124 -14.90 -0.64 -2.60
CA ARG A 124 -15.29 -0.67 -4.01
C ARG A 124 -14.18 -1.19 -4.93
N CYS A 125 -13.02 -1.53 -4.39
CA CYS A 125 -11.89 -2.06 -5.13
C CYS A 125 -11.60 -3.50 -4.70
N GLY A 126 -11.44 -4.40 -5.67
CA GLY A 126 -11.16 -5.81 -5.44
C GLY A 126 -9.99 -6.32 -6.28
N LYS A 127 -9.46 -7.47 -5.87
CA LYS A 127 -8.44 -8.21 -6.63
C LYS A 127 -9.02 -8.75 -7.93
N ARG A 128 -8.29 -8.58 -9.04
CA ARG A 128 -8.45 -9.36 -10.27
C ARG A 128 -7.15 -10.08 -10.60
#